data_AF-A0A1F8FQD8-F1
#
_entry.id   AF-A0A1F8FQD8-F1
#
_cell.length_a   1.000
_cell.length_b   1.000
_cell.length_c   1.000
_cell.angle_alpha   90.00
_cell.angle_beta   90.00
_cell.angle_gamma   90.00
#
_symmetry.space_group_name_H-M   'P 1'
#
loop_
_entity.id
_entity.type
_entity.pdbx_description
1 polymer ?
#
loop_
_entity_poly.entity_id
_entity_poly.type
_entity_poly.pdbx_seq_one_letter_code
_entity_poly.pdbx_strand_id
1 'polypeptide(L)'
;MRTTQRKGDIAVSRAIARFTSMGHDVSLPFTESASYDLIVDTGQQLVRVQVRYSSVREVALRRIHSNSKGYVVKKTKNGAYDWLYIFKNTGEEYLIKNCLSNRNSIVPTSEYLLV
;
A
#
# COMPACT_ATOMS: atom_id res chain seq x y z
N MET A 1 5.11 17.73 11.14
CA MET A 1 4.91 16.50 10.34
C MET A 1 3.97 16.83 9.18
N ARG A 2 4.32 16.55 7.92
CA ARG A 2 3.46 16.89 6.76
C ARG A 2 2.19 16.02 6.80
N THR A 3 1.02 16.63 6.55
CA THR A 3 -0.30 15.98 6.65
C THR A 3 -0.44 14.73 5.77
N THR A 4 0.29 14.66 4.64
CA THR A 4 0.29 13.51 3.72
C THR A 4 1.08 12.31 4.25
N GLN A 5 2.22 12.54 4.92
CA GLN A 5 3.01 11.48 5.54
C GLN A 5 2.19 10.78 6.62
N ARG A 6 1.54 11.58 7.48
CA ARG A 6 0.66 11.06 8.54
C ARG A 6 -0.47 10.16 8.02
N LYS A 7 -1.04 10.45 6.84
CA LYS A 7 -2.06 9.60 6.21
C LYS A 7 -1.49 8.25 5.76
N GLY A 8 -0.27 8.26 5.22
CA GLY A 8 0.48 7.05 4.89
C GLY A 8 0.72 6.21 6.13
N ASP A 9 1.25 6.82 7.19
CA ASP A 9 1.54 6.14 8.46
C ASP A 9 0.27 5.51 9.07
N ILE A 10 -0.87 6.22 9.04
CA ILE A 10 -2.17 5.68 9.48
C ILE A 10 -2.54 4.42 8.68
N ALA A 11 -2.40 4.46 7.35
CA ALA A 11 -2.72 3.31 6.52
C ALA A 11 -1.78 2.12 6.76
N VAL A 12 -0.48 2.37 6.97
CA VAL A 12 0.51 1.33 7.29
C VAL A 12 0.19 0.71 8.65
N SER A 13 -0.06 1.52 9.68
CA SER A 13 -0.46 1.03 11.01
C SER A 13 -1.75 0.19 10.95
N ARG A 14 -2.72 0.60 10.12
CA ARG A 14 -3.93 -0.20 9.88
C ARG A 14 -3.63 -1.53 9.19
N ALA A 15 -2.77 -1.53 8.17
CA ALA A 15 -2.36 -2.75 7.49
C ALA A 15 -1.67 -3.73 8.44
N ILE A 16 -0.77 -3.25 9.30
CA ILE A 16 -0.12 -4.07 10.34
C ILE A 16 -1.19 -4.69 11.23
N ALA A 17 -2.08 -3.88 11.81
CA ALA A 17 -3.14 -4.38 12.70
C ALA A 17 -4.02 -5.43 12.02
N ARG A 18 -4.41 -5.20 10.75
CA ARG A 18 -5.24 -6.12 9.98
C ARG A 18 -4.53 -7.45 9.73
N PHE A 19 -3.31 -7.43 9.19
CA PHE A 19 -2.58 -8.67 8.90
C PHE A 19 -2.22 -9.44 10.18
N THR A 20 -1.85 -8.75 11.26
CA THR A 20 -1.65 -9.40 12.57
C THR A 20 -2.94 -10.01 13.11
N SER A 21 -4.10 -9.35 12.98
CA SER A 21 -5.39 -9.94 13.38
C SER A 21 -5.80 -11.16 12.56
N MET A 22 -5.29 -11.28 11.33
CA MET A 22 -5.46 -12.47 10.48
C MET A 22 -4.50 -13.61 10.84
N GLY A 23 -3.64 -13.42 11.85
CA GLY A 23 -2.66 -14.42 12.30
C GLY A 23 -1.38 -14.45 11.48
N HIS A 24 -1.08 -13.38 10.73
CA HIS A 24 0.16 -13.28 9.96
C HIS A 24 1.24 -12.48 10.70
N ASP A 25 2.49 -12.88 10.53
CA ASP A 25 3.63 -12.09 10.97
C ASP A 25 3.89 -10.96 9.97
N VAL A 26 4.28 -9.79 10.48
CA VAL A 26 4.51 -8.59 9.67
C VAL A 26 5.93 -8.08 9.91
N SER A 27 6.67 -7.89 8.81
CA SER A 27 8.03 -7.35 8.81
C SER A 27 8.07 -5.98 8.12
N LEU A 28 8.78 -5.02 8.70
CA LEU A 28 8.95 -3.68 8.13
C LEU A 28 10.35 -3.52 7.52
N PRO A 29 10.47 -3.03 6.27
CA PRO A 29 11.75 -2.69 5.69
C PRO A 29 12.43 -1.58 6.50
N PHE A 30 13.73 -1.73 6.75
CA PHE A 30 14.51 -0.67 7.42
C PHE A 30 14.66 0.59 6.55
N THR A 31 14.61 0.45 5.23
CA THR A 31 14.85 1.54 4.28
C THR A 31 13.57 2.05 3.63
N GLU A 32 13.44 3.37 3.47
CA GLU A 32 12.29 4.01 2.81
C GLU A 32 12.31 3.95 1.27
N SER A 33 13.34 3.36 0.67
CA SER A 33 13.51 3.29 -0.78
C SER A 33 12.79 2.10 -1.43
N ALA A 34 12.28 1.18 -0.60
CA ALA A 34 11.58 -0.02 -1.06
C ALA A 34 10.35 0.32 -1.90
N SER A 35 9.90 -0.64 -2.71
CA SER A 35 8.71 -0.48 -3.55
C SER A 35 7.39 -0.86 -2.87
N TYR A 36 7.52 -1.37 -1.65
CA TYR A 36 6.47 -1.87 -0.77
C TYR A 36 6.74 -1.31 0.63
N ASP A 37 5.72 -1.31 1.48
CA ASP A 37 5.76 -0.69 2.80
C ASP A 37 5.96 -1.73 3.91
N LEU A 38 5.52 -2.97 3.69
CA LEU A 38 5.69 -4.09 4.62
C LEU A 38 5.78 -5.43 3.90
N ILE A 39 6.23 -6.46 4.61
CA ILE A 39 6.17 -7.87 4.19
C ILE A 39 5.22 -8.59 5.14
N VAL A 40 4.32 -9.41 4.59
CA VAL A 40 3.45 -10.32 5.34
C VAL A 40 3.98 -11.74 5.15
N ASP A 41 4.26 -12.42 6.25
CA ASP A 41 4.49 -13.86 6.24
C ASP A 41 3.16 -14.59 6.40
N THR A 42 2.77 -15.31 5.36
CA THR A 42 1.51 -16.06 5.31
C THR A 42 1.65 -17.49 5.85
N GLY A 43 2.84 -17.90 6.26
CA GLY A 43 3.20 -19.29 6.57
C GLY A 43 3.50 -20.14 5.33
N GLN A 44 3.09 -19.69 4.14
CA GLN A 44 3.38 -20.36 2.86
C GLN A 44 4.42 -19.59 2.02
N GLN A 45 4.38 -18.26 2.14
CA GLN A 45 5.24 -17.35 1.38
C GLN A 45 5.34 -15.99 2.06
N LEU A 46 6.44 -15.30 1.75
CA LEU A 46 6.64 -13.90 2.06
C LEU A 46 6.05 -13.04 0.96
N VAL A 47 5.14 -12.15 1.33
CA VAL A 47 4.42 -11.30 0.40
C VAL A 47 4.77 -9.84 0.64
N ARG A 48 5.25 -9.15 -0.39
CA ARG A 48 5.53 -7.71 -0.33
C ARG A 48 4.24 -6.93 -0.53
N VAL A 49 3.88 -6.09 0.42
CA VAL A 49 2.63 -5.31 0.39
C VAL A 49 2.93 -3.84 0.23
N GLN A 50 2.37 -3.23 -0.81
CA GLN A 50 2.28 -1.78 -0.93
C GLN A 50 0.97 -1.30 -0.29
N VAL A 51 1.07 -0.25 0.52
CA VAL A 51 -0.03 0.32 1.29
C VAL A 51 -0.41 1.68 0.71
N ARG A 52 -1.71 1.93 0.56
CA ARG A 52 -2.23 3.21 0.09
C ARG A 52 -3.34 3.71 1.00
N TYR A 53 -3.24 4.99 1.37
CA TYR A 53 -4.36 5.75 1.90
C TYR A 53 -5.10 6.47 0.77
N SER A 54 -6.42 6.49 0.80
CA SER A 54 -7.19 7.37 -0.09
C SER A 54 -8.46 7.92 0.57
N SER A 55 -8.74 9.19 0.32
CA SER A 55 -10.03 9.83 0.66
C SER A 55 -10.94 10.02 -0.54
N VAL A 56 -10.54 9.53 -1.71
CA VAL A 56 -11.27 9.68 -2.98
C VAL A 56 -11.53 8.31 -3.59
N ARG A 57 -12.55 8.20 -4.45
CA ARG A 57 -12.98 6.95 -5.09
C ARG A 57 -11.83 6.27 -5.84
N GLU A 58 -11.15 7.00 -6.70
CA GLU A 58 -10.05 6.51 -7.53
C GLU A 58 -8.70 6.69 -6.82
N VAL A 59 -8.00 5.58 -6.59
CA VAL A 59 -6.72 5.54 -5.88
C VAL A 59 -5.59 5.60 -6.89
N ALA A 60 -4.76 6.64 -6.81
CA ALA A 60 -3.57 6.77 -7.65
C ALA A 60 -2.49 5.76 -7.24
N LEU A 61 -1.97 5.02 -8.22
CA LEU A 61 -0.95 3.97 -8.02
C LEU A 61 0.49 4.51 -8.19
N ARG A 62 0.66 5.70 -8.76
CA ARG A 62 1.97 6.35 -8.93
C ARG A 62 2.60 6.71 -7.59
N ARG A 63 3.94 6.71 -7.52
CA ARG A 63 4.69 7.29 -6.40
C ARG A 63 5.25 8.64 -6.83
N ILE A 64 5.13 9.62 -5.93
CA ILE A 64 5.64 10.96 -6.14
C ILE A 64 6.66 11.22 -5.05
N HIS A 65 7.92 11.40 -5.44
CA HIS A 65 8.99 11.79 -4.52
C HIS A 65 9.32 13.25 -4.76
N SER A 66 9.24 14.06 -3.70
CA SER A 66 9.70 15.45 -3.73
C SER A 66 11.20 15.49 -3.44
N ASN A 67 11.93 16.30 -4.18
CA ASN A 67 13.34 16.62 -3.93
C ASN A 67 13.57 18.14 -4.06
N SER A 68 14.79 18.61 -3.82
CA SER A 68 15.14 20.04 -3.91
C SER A 68 14.98 20.63 -5.32
N LYS A 69 14.83 19.81 -6.36
CA LYS A 69 14.68 20.22 -7.77
C LYS A 69 13.24 20.05 -8.30
N GLY A 70 12.28 19.66 -7.45
CA GLY A 70 10.88 19.45 -7.83
C GLY A 70 10.32 18.09 -7.41
N TYR A 71 9.53 17.48 -8.30
CA TYR A 71 8.89 16.19 -8.04
C TYR A 71 9.26 15.17 -9.11
N VAL A 72 9.58 13.95 -8.68
CA VAL A 72 9.82 12.81 -9.56
C VAL A 72 8.64 11.84 -9.43
N VAL A 73 7.94 11.64 -10.54
CA VAL A 73 6.88 10.62 -10.64
C VAL A 73 7.53 9.31 -11.05
N LYS A 74 7.49 8.31 -10.17
CA LYS A 74 7.95 6.94 -10.47
C LYS A 74 6.74 6.07 -10.78
N LYS A 75 6.73 5.51 -12.00
CA LYS A 75 5.78 4.46 -12.37
C LYS A 75 6.10 3.17 -11.61
N THR A 76 5.06 2.41 -11.29
CA THR A 76 5.20 1.09 -10.66
C THR A 76 5.84 0.14 -11.65
N LYS A 77 6.97 -0.48 -11.27
CA LYS A 77 7.61 -1.52 -12.08
C LYS A 77 6.85 -2.84 -11.93
N ASN A 78 6.92 -3.70 -12.93
CA ASN A 78 6.39 -5.05 -12.79
C ASN A 78 7.08 -5.78 -11.63
N GLY A 79 6.32 -6.49 -10.79
CA GLY A 79 6.84 -7.18 -9.61
C GLY A 79 7.37 -6.27 -8.49
N ALA A 80 7.00 -4.98 -8.48
CA ALA A 80 7.41 -4.03 -7.44
C ALA A 80 6.87 -4.36 -6.03
N TYR A 81 5.72 -5.02 -5.98
CA TYR A 81 5.03 -5.54 -4.81
C TYR A 81 4.14 -6.69 -5.28
N ASP A 82 3.69 -7.53 -4.35
CA ASP A 82 2.85 -8.67 -4.65
C ASP A 82 1.38 -8.32 -4.37
N TRP A 83 1.11 -7.68 -3.23
CA TRP A 83 -0.23 -7.21 -2.86
C TRP A 83 -0.30 -5.68 -2.73
N LEU A 84 -1.48 -5.13 -3.03
CA LEU A 84 -1.83 -3.75 -2.77
C LEU A 84 -2.94 -3.72 -1.71
N TYR A 85 -2.64 -3.12 -0.57
CA TYR A 85 -3.58 -2.84 0.49
C TYR A 85 -4.02 -1.37 0.44
N ILE A 86 -5.32 -1.12 0.48
CA ILE A 86 -5.91 0.21 0.41
C ILE A 86 -6.76 0.46 1.65
N PHE A 87 -6.44 1.51 2.38
CA PHE A 87 -7.25 2.02 3.49
C PHE A 87 -7.96 3.32 3.09
N LYS A 88 -9.28 3.35 3.23
CA LYS A 88 -10.09 4.53 2.93
C LYS A 88 -10.33 5.37 4.18
N ASN A 89 -10.58 6.66 3.98
CA ASN A 89 -10.98 7.56 5.07
C ASN A 89 -12.31 7.17 5.74
N THR A 90 -13.14 6.40 5.05
CA THR A 90 -14.41 5.81 5.52
C THR A 90 -14.21 4.60 6.43
N GLY A 91 -12.99 4.08 6.55
CA GLY A 91 -12.68 2.88 7.33
C GLY A 91 -12.64 1.59 6.51
N GLU A 92 -13.05 1.63 5.24
CA GLU A 92 -13.02 0.47 4.35
C GLU A 92 -11.57 0.05 4.03
N GLU A 93 -11.33 -1.25 4.04
CA GLU A 93 -10.04 -1.88 3.77
C GLU A 93 -10.17 -2.80 2.56
N TYR A 94 -9.27 -2.67 1.58
CA TYR A 94 -9.27 -3.51 0.39
C TYR A 94 -7.92 -4.17 0.20
N LEU A 95 -7.93 -5.41 -0.29
CA LEU A 95 -6.75 -6.18 -0.61
C LEU A 95 -6.80 -6.70 -2.04
N ILE A 96 -5.86 -6.24 -2.86
CA ILE A 96 -5.69 -6.70 -4.24
C ILE A 96 -4.42 -7.53 -4.31
N LYS A 97 -4.56 -8.84 -4.58
CA LYS A 97 -3.44 -9.79 -4.62
C LYS A 97 -2.72 -9.80 -5.98
N ASN A 98 -2.40 -8.63 -6.51
CA ASN A 98 -1.70 -8.48 -7.78
C ASN A 98 -0.94 -7.15 -7.88
N CYS A 99 0.16 -7.14 -8.64
CA CYS A 99 0.91 -5.94 -8.98
C CYS A 99 0.26 -5.17 -10.15
N LEU A 100 -0.24 -3.96 -9.88
CA LEU A 100 -0.92 -3.13 -10.88
C LEU A 100 0.06 -2.21 -11.65
N SER A 101 1.17 -2.77 -12.13
CA SER A 101 2.27 -2.02 -12.76
C SER A 101 1.89 -1.28 -14.06
N ASN A 102 0.92 -1.81 -14.81
CA ASN A 102 0.44 -1.21 -16.07
C ASN A 102 -0.71 -0.21 -15.89
N ARG A 103 -1.07 0.14 -14.65
CA ARG A 103 -2.18 1.06 -14.35
C ARG A 103 -1.68 2.30 -13.60
N ASN A 104 -2.31 3.44 -13.86
CA ASN A 104 -2.04 4.68 -13.14
C ASN A 104 -2.90 4.82 -11.87
N SER A 105 -4.03 4.13 -11.84
CA SER A 105 -5.04 4.23 -10.79
C SER A 105 -5.90 2.97 -10.74
N ILE A 106 -6.68 2.85 -9.66
CA ILE A 106 -7.72 1.83 -9.50
C ILE A 106 -8.90 2.39 -8.71
N VAL A 107 -10.11 1.98 -9.06
CA VAL A 107 -11.28 2.11 -8.20
C VAL A 107 -11.49 0.75 -7.54
N PRO A 108 -11.20 0.59 -6.23
CA PRO A 108 -11.43 -0.68 -5.55
C PRO A 108 -12.93 -1.00 -5.54
N THR A 109 -13.26 -2.24 -5.88
CA THR A 109 -14.60 -2.83 -5.93
C THR A 109 -14.83 -3.73 -4.71
N SER A 110 -16.08 -4.16 -4.49
CA SER A 110 -16.46 -5.04 -3.37
C SER A 110 -15.73 -6.39 -3.38
N GLU A 111 -15.24 -6.86 -4.53
CA GLU A 111 -14.49 -8.12 -4.64
C GLU A 111 -13.16 -8.09 -3.87
N TYR A 112 -12.60 -6.91 -3.63
CA TYR A 112 -11.36 -6.73 -2.87
C TYR A 112 -11.59 -6.37 -1.40
N LEU A 113 -12.84 -6.17 -0.99
CA LEU A 113 -13.15 -5.68 0.36
C LEU A 113 -12.76 -6.73 1.40
N LEU A 114 -12.00 -6.32 2.41
CA LEU A 114 -11.71 -7.13 3.58
C LEU A 114 -12.83 -6.95 4.60
N VAL A 115 -13.56 -8.04 4.85
CA VAL A 115 -14.58 -8.13 5.92
C VAL A 115 -13.86 -8.50 7.21
#